data_AF-A0A957Z070-F1
#
_entry.id   AF-A0A957Z070-F1
#
_cell.length_a   1.000
_cell.length_b   1.000
_cell.length_c   1.000
_cell.angle_alpha   90.00
_cell.angle_beta   90.00
_cell.angle_gamma   90.00
#
_symmetry.space_group_name_H-M   'P 1'
#
loop_
_entity.id
_entity.type
_entity.pdbx_description
1 polymer ?
#
loop_
_entity_poly.entity_id
_entity_poly.type
_entity_poly.pdbx_seq_one_letter_code
_entity_poly.pdbx_strand_id
1 'polypeptide(L)'
;MIHSLEQPAIVSIYSEQRRASVNIVLWFLALFGLTSVTALFMFYVKPIPLPLGGIFALGIVIVFWYWPHYGLYTVIMFSLLGDALLWPWYPFVKNLSSPESILYISNALIFSPAELCMCLVLAIWLVKSAARRKFHLYQGLFFWPLLTFTFFLAGGLIYGLGTGGNTNIALWEVRPIFYIPLMAVLVSNLMHRPDQILFAVYLAMAALFVEGLIGSYHYIVKLQMNLAGIEAITEHSAAVHMNTLFIFVLACWLYRTPGIQKWALLFTIPPILVTYLVTQRRAAFLSLGVALLLMTIILYRENRAVFWRIVPIAGLCGITYLALFWNSGGMLGLPARAVKSVVAPESNSADALSNIYRVIENINVNFTIHMAPLTGVGFGQKFYILMPTPDISFFIWWEYIVHNSILWIWMKAGLLGFLSLLVLISFG
;
A
#
# COMPACT_ATOMS: atom_id res chain seq x y z
N MET A 1 65.24 24.40 8.74
CA MET A 1 63.94 25.09 8.87
C MET A 1 62.89 24.07 8.45
N ILE A 2 62.22 23.46 9.42
CA ILE A 2 61.37 22.27 9.24
C ILE A 2 59.96 22.72 8.87
N HIS A 3 59.42 22.19 7.76
CA HIS A 3 58.05 22.39 7.31
C HIS A 3 57.06 21.78 8.32
N SER A 4 56.25 22.62 8.95
CA SER A 4 55.09 22.20 9.74
C SER A 4 53.92 21.90 8.80
N LEU A 5 53.59 20.62 8.63
CA LEU A 5 52.36 20.17 7.98
C LEU A 5 51.20 20.32 8.98
N GLU A 6 50.23 21.19 8.66
CA GLU A 6 48.95 21.27 9.39
C GLU A 6 48.18 19.94 9.24
N GLN A 7 47.86 19.32 10.37
CA GLN A 7 46.98 18.14 10.40
C GLN A 7 45.52 18.58 10.26
N PRO A 8 44.71 17.93 9.40
CA PRO A 8 43.29 18.25 9.26
C PRO A 8 42.52 17.87 10.53
N ALA A 9 41.70 18.79 11.03
CA ALA A 9 40.89 18.62 12.22
C ALA A 9 39.95 17.41 12.07
N ILE A 10 40.16 16.38 12.88
CA ILE A 10 39.31 15.18 12.92
C ILE A 10 37.99 15.57 13.58
N VAL A 11 36.98 15.86 12.75
CA VAL A 11 35.61 16.10 13.19
C VAL A 11 35.07 14.79 13.78
N SER A 12 34.68 14.78 15.06
CA SER A 12 34.20 13.56 15.71
C SER A 12 32.85 13.13 15.13
N ILE A 13 32.69 11.84 14.85
CA ILE A 13 31.48 11.23 14.26
C ILE A 13 30.20 11.62 15.04
N TYR A 14 30.31 11.79 16.35
CA TYR A 14 29.22 12.24 17.22
C TYR A 14 28.73 13.66 16.92
N SER A 15 29.62 14.57 16.51
CA SER A 15 29.26 15.93 16.17
C SER A 15 28.49 16.01 14.84
N GLU A 16 28.80 15.14 13.88
CA GLU A 16 28.03 15.04 12.62
C GLU A 16 26.65 14.41 12.83
N GLN A 17 26.54 13.33 13.62
CA GLN A 17 25.24 12.71 13.94
C GLN A 17 24.31 13.66 14.70
N ARG A 18 24.86 14.47 15.62
CA ARG A 18 24.08 15.47 16.36
C ARG A 18 23.61 16.61 15.45
N ARG A 19 24.44 17.06 14.50
CA ARG A 19 24.03 18.07 13.50
C ARG A 19 22.97 17.51 12.54
N ALA A 20 23.11 16.27 12.10
CA ALA A 20 22.13 15.62 11.23
C ALA A 20 20.77 15.43 11.92
N SER A 21 20.75 14.99 13.17
CA SER A 21 19.49 14.83 13.95
C SER A 21 18.82 16.17 14.24
N VAL A 22 19.58 17.20 14.60
CA VAL A 22 19.03 18.57 14.79
C VAL A 22 18.46 19.11 13.48
N ASN A 23 19.16 18.91 12.36
CA ASN A 23 18.66 19.32 11.04
C ASN A 23 17.38 18.56 10.67
N ILE A 24 17.29 17.26 10.94
CA ILE A 24 16.08 16.47 10.68
C ILE A 24 14.90 16.96 11.52
N VAL A 25 15.11 17.25 12.81
CA VAL A 25 14.05 17.77 13.69
C VAL A 25 13.61 19.16 13.25
N LEU A 26 14.55 20.05 12.91
CA LEU A 26 14.23 21.38 12.38
C LEU A 26 13.48 21.30 11.05
N TRP A 27 13.86 20.37 10.17
CA TRP A 27 13.14 20.12 8.93
C TRP A 27 11.73 19.59 9.19
N PHE A 28 11.55 18.65 10.12
CA PHE A 28 10.24 18.10 10.46
C PHE A 28 9.34 19.17 11.07
N LEU A 29 9.88 20.03 11.94
CA LEU A 29 9.17 21.17 12.51
C LEU A 29 8.84 22.24 11.46
N ALA A 30 9.75 22.51 10.51
CA ALA A 30 9.50 23.42 9.41
C ALA A 30 8.42 22.88 8.47
N LEU A 31 8.47 21.58 8.13
CA LEU A 31 7.48 20.94 7.27
C LEU A 31 6.13 20.90 7.99
N PHE A 32 6.08 20.46 9.26
CA PHE A 32 4.85 20.42 10.05
C PHE A 32 4.26 21.82 10.29
N GLY A 33 5.09 22.81 10.57
CA GLY A 33 4.69 24.21 10.69
C GLY A 33 4.13 24.77 9.39
N LEU A 34 4.80 24.51 8.27
CA LEU A 34 4.32 24.88 6.94
C LEU A 34 2.98 24.21 6.62
N THR A 35 2.85 22.90 6.87
CA THR A 35 1.60 22.14 6.66
C THR A 35 0.47 22.61 7.56
N SER A 36 0.77 23.01 8.80
CA SER A 36 -0.24 23.52 9.75
C SER A 36 -0.71 24.92 9.37
N VAL A 37 0.22 25.80 8.94
CA VAL A 37 -0.11 27.14 8.44
C VAL A 37 -0.87 27.07 7.13
N THR A 38 -0.53 26.16 6.22
CA THR A 38 -1.29 25.96 4.97
C THR A 38 -2.68 25.37 5.23
N ALA A 39 -2.82 24.44 6.16
CA ALA A 39 -4.12 23.92 6.58
C ALA A 39 -5.01 25.03 7.18
N LEU A 40 -4.44 25.90 8.02
CA LEU A 40 -5.13 27.06 8.60
C LEU A 40 -5.51 28.11 7.54
N PHE A 41 -4.64 28.35 6.56
CA PHE A 41 -4.88 29.28 5.47
C PHE A 41 -5.95 28.78 4.49
N MET A 42 -5.93 27.48 4.17
CA MET A 42 -6.98 26.81 3.38
C MET A 42 -8.34 26.80 4.08
N PHE A 43 -8.35 26.82 5.42
CA PHE A 43 -9.58 26.95 6.19
C PHE A 43 -10.22 28.35 6.10
N TYR A 44 -9.43 29.38 5.80
CA TYR A 44 -9.85 30.79 5.84
C TYR A 44 -10.07 31.44 4.46
N VAL A 45 -9.40 30.98 3.40
CA VAL A 45 -9.41 31.65 2.08
C VAL A 45 -9.95 30.73 1.00
N LYS A 46 -11.04 31.13 0.34
CA LYS A 46 -11.59 30.44 -0.84
C LYS A 46 -10.52 30.27 -1.94
N PRO A 47 -10.54 29.17 -2.71
CA PRO A 47 -9.37 28.66 -3.41
C PRO A 47 -9.00 29.52 -4.62
N ILE A 48 -7.84 30.18 -4.56
CA ILE A 48 -7.08 30.63 -5.74
C ILE A 48 -5.70 29.96 -5.64
N PRO A 49 -5.42 28.89 -6.42
CA PRO A 49 -4.43 27.88 -6.00
C PRO A 49 -3.05 27.98 -6.68
N LEU A 50 -2.54 29.15 -7.07
CA LEU A 50 -1.30 29.21 -7.87
C LEU A 50 0.00 29.81 -7.29
N PRO A 51 0.02 30.70 -6.27
CA PRO A 51 1.32 31.22 -5.78
C PRO A 51 2.03 30.25 -4.81
N LEU A 52 1.29 29.65 -3.89
CA LEU A 52 1.87 28.83 -2.79
C LEU A 52 2.16 27.38 -3.21
N GLY A 53 1.31 26.79 -4.06
CA GLY A 53 1.54 25.46 -4.61
C GLY A 53 2.79 25.39 -5.47
N GLY A 54 3.08 26.46 -6.23
CA GLY A 54 4.31 26.58 -7.02
C GLY A 54 5.58 26.64 -6.16
N ILE A 55 5.55 27.41 -5.07
CA ILE A 55 6.67 27.48 -4.12
C ILE A 55 6.90 26.13 -3.44
N PHE A 56 5.83 25.45 -3.03
CA PHE A 56 5.90 24.12 -2.42
C PHE A 56 6.43 23.06 -3.41
N ALA A 57 5.96 23.08 -4.65
CA ALA A 57 6.45 22.21 -5.72
C ALA A 57 7.93 22.45 -6.03
N LEU A 58 8.37 23.71 -6.09
CA LEU A 58 9.78 24.07 -6.25
C LEU A 58 10.62 23.57 -5.06
N GLY A 59 10.13 23.75 -3.83
CA GLY A 59 10.77 23.22 -2.64
C GLY A 59 10.95 21.70 -2.68
N ILE A 60 9.91 20.96 -3.10
CA ILE A 60 9.96 19.51 -3.28
C ILE A 60 11.00 19.11 -4.32
N VAL A 61 11.02 19.78 -5.48
CA VAL A 61 12.00 19.50 -6.54
C VAL A 61 13.42 19.73 -6.04
N ILE A 62 13.67 20.82 -5.30
CA ILE A 62 14.97 21.11 -4.70
C ILE A 62 15.37 20.02 -3.70
N VAL A 63 14.46 19.65 -2.79
CA VAL A 63 14.73 18.60 -1.78
C VAL A 63 15.05 17.27 -2.46
N PHE A 64 14.26 16.85 -3.45
CA PHE A 64 14.50 15.61 -4.18
C PHE A 64 15.81 15.68 -4.97
N TRP A 65 16.13 16.85 -5.53
CA TRP A 65 17.37 17.06 -6.24
C TRP A 65 18.58 16.90 -5.31
N TYR A 66 18.54 17.36 -4.07
CA TYR A 66 19.67 17.12 -3.16
C TYR A 66 19.65 15.70 -2.58
N TRP A 67 18.48 15.22 -2.17
CA TRP A 67 18.32 13.94 -1.49
C TRP A 67 17.15 13.13 -2.09
N PRO A 68 17.40 12.36 -3.18
CA PRO A 68 16.33 11.68 -3.92
C PRO A 68 15.53 10.66 -3.11
N HIS A 69 16.13 10.07 -2.06
CA HIS A 69 15.46 9.11 -1.19
C HIS A 69 14.30 9.72 -0.38
N TYR A 70 14.27 11.04 -0.13
CA TYR A 70 13.10 11.68 0.48
C TYR A 70 11.88 11.69 -0.45
N GLY A 71 12.09 11.57 -1.75
CA GLY A 71 10.98 11.38 -2.68
C GLY A 71 10.26 10.06 -2.46
N LEU A 72 10.98 9.00 -2.13
CA LEU A 72 10.38 7.72 -1.74
C LEU A 72 9.62 7.83 -0.40
N TYR A 73 10.17 8.54 0.57
CA TYR A 73 9.47 8.82 1.82
C TYR A 73 8.16 9.58 1.60
N THR A 74 8.18 10.58 0.71
CA THR A 74 6.99 11.33 0.31
C THR A 74 5.96 10.39 -0.31
N VAL A 75 6.35 9.58 -1.30
CA VAL A 75 5.43 8.63 -1.93
C VAL A 75 4.84 7.66 -0.91
N ILE A 76 5.64 7.05 -0.04
CA ILE A 76 5.16 6.09 0.97
C ILE A 76 4.21 6.76 1.97
N MET A 77 4.61 7.90 2.53
CA MET A 77 3.81 8.61 3.53
C MET A 77 2.47 9.04 2.93
N PHE A 78 2.51 9.79 1.84
CA PHE A 78 1.32 10.43 1.29
C PHE A 78 0.39 9.44 0.57
N SER A 79 0.91 8.31 0.08
CA SER A 79 0.04 7.27 -0.50
C SER A 79 -0.71 6.44 0.56
N LEU A 80 -0.15 6.32 1.76
CA LEU A 80 -0.81 5.65 2.89
C LEU A 80 -1.59 6.62 3.77
N LEU A 81 -1.28 7.91 3.69
CA LEU A 81 -1.98 8.94 4.44
C LEU A 81 -3.28 9.25 3.71
N GLY A 82 -4.39 9.03 4.40
CA GLY A 82 -5.72 9.37 3.90
C GLY A 82 -6.36 8.27 3.07
N ASP A 83 -7.68 8.23 3.20
CA ASP A 83 -8.57 7.23 2.65
C ASP A 83 -9.67 7.95 1.86
N ALA A 84 -10.06 7.43 0.69
CA ALA A 84 -10.97 8.17 -0.18
C ALA A 84 -12.40 8.26 0.38
N LEU A 85 -12.80 7.39 1.33
CA LEU A 85 -14.09 7.49 2.01
C LEU A 85 -14.04 8.45 3.19
N LEU A 86 -12.95 8.42 3.97
CA LEU A 86 -12.78 9.30 5.11
C LEU A 86 -12.52 10.75 4.68
N TRP A 87 -11.59 10.95 3.74
CA TRP A 87 -11.14 12.25 3.23
C TRP A 87 -11.14 12.26 1.69
N PRO A 88 -12.32 12.36 1.05
CA PRO A 88 -12.46 12.35 -0.41
C PRO A 88 -11.62 13.41 -1.15
N TRP A 89 -11.26 14.48 -0.43
CA TRP A 89 -10.51 15.62 -0.93
C TRP A 89 -8.98 15.46 -0.90
N TYR A 90 -8.46 14.44 -0.22
CA TYR A 90 -7.02 14.28 0.02
C TYR A 90 -6.25 13.28 -0.88
N PRO A 91 -6.83 12.39 -1.69
CA PRO A 91 -6.06 11.21 -2.08
C PRO A 91 -4.91 11.54 -3.04
N PHE A 92 -3.68 11.42 -2.52
CA PHE A 92 -2.41 11.61 -3.24
C PHE A 92 -2.21 10.62 -4.39
N VAL A 93 -2.92 9.50 -4.32
CA VAL A 93 -2.97 8.45 -5.34
C VAL A 93 -4.06 8.67 -6.39
N LYS A 94 -4.96 9.65 -6.19
CA LYS A 94 -6.03 9.98 -7.14
C LYS A 94 -5.52 10.92 -8.22
N ASN A 95 -6.08 10.82 -9.42
CA ASN A 95 -5.66 11.64 -10.56
C ASN A 95 -5.92 13.13 -10.29
N LEU A 96 -5.02 13.99 -10.79
CA LEU A 96 -5.13 15.46 -10.75
C LEU A 96 -6.32 16.01 -11.55
N SER A 97 -6.99 15.15 -12.32
CA SER A 97 -8.26 15.42 -13.00
C SER A 97 -9.49 15.24 -12.12
N SER A 98 -9.34 14.80 -10.87
CA SER A 98 -10.48 14.55 -9.97
C SER A 98 -10.91 15.84 -9.28
N PRO A 99 -12.11 16.38 -9.58
CA PRO A 99 -12.55 17.68 -9.06
C PRO A 99 -12.68 17.73 -7.54
N GLU A 100 -12.85 16.58 -6.90
CA GLU A 100 -12.98 16.50 -5.45
C GLU A 100 -11.63 16.70 -4.74
N SER A 101 -10.51 16.51 -5.44
CA SER A 101 -9.16 16.59 -4.87
C SER A 101 -8.70 18.04 -4.65
N ILE A 102 -8.08 18.32 -3.50
CA ILE A 102 -7.35 19.59 -3.27
C ILE A 102 -6.23 19.81 -4.29
N LEU A 103 -5.72 18.73 -4.89
CA LEU A 103 -4.69 18.77 -5.91
C LEU A 103 -5.28 18.80 -7.33
N TYR A 104 -6.56 19.10 -7.49
CA TYR A 104 -7.17 19.27 -8.82
C TYR A 104 -6.48 20.39 -9.60
N ILE A 105 -6.09 20.10 -10.84
CA ILE A 105 -5.49 21.08 -11.76
C ILE A 105 -6.34 21.23 -13.02
N SER A 106 -6.67 20.11 -13.67
CA SER A 106 -7.42 20.11 -14.94
C SER A 106 -7.98 18.74 -15.24
N ASN A 107 -9.16 18.70 -15.86
CA ASN A 107 -9.83 17.47 -16.32
C ASN A 107 -8.96 16.63 -17.29
N ALA A 108 -7.97 17.24 -17.95
CA ALA A 108 -7.10 16.56 -18.90
C ALA A 108 -5.89 15.86 -18.24
N LEU A 109 -5.58 16.13 -16.97
CA LEU A 109 -4.40 15.58 -16.30
C LEU A 109 -4.70 14.22 -15.66
N ILE A 110 -4.38 13.17 -16.40
CA ILE A 110 -4.64 11.77 -16.02
C ILE A 110 -3.61 11.26 -14.98
N PHE A 111 -2.55 12.01 -14.68
CA PHE A 111 -1.54 11.60 -13.68
C PHE A 111 -1.99 11.93 -12.26
N SER A 112 -1.65 11.07 -11.32
CA SER A 112 -1.75 11.30 -9.88
C SER A 112 -0.51 12.03 -9.34
N PRO A 113 -0.63 12.74 -8.22
CA PRO A 113 0.51 13.30 -7.49
C PRO A 113 1.59 12.27 -7.17
N ALA A 114 1.20 11.05 -6.79
CA ALA A 114 2.10 9.94 -6.54
C ALA A 114 2.93 9.58 -7.78
N GLU A 115 2.29 9.44 -8.94
CA GLU A 115 2.97 9.16 -10.22
C GLU A 115 3.96 10.27 -10.58
N LEU A 116 3.56 11.54 -10.45
CA LEU A 116 4.45 12.66 -10.72
C LEU A 116 5.67 12.64 -9.81
N CYS A 117 5.50 12.32 -8.52
CA CYS A 117 6.61 12.20 -7.59
C CYS A 117 7.54 11.04 -7.96
N MET A 118 7.00 9.85 -8.27
CA MET A 118 7.80 8.70 -8.70
C MET A 118 8.58 9.01 -9.99
N CYS A 119 7.94 9.61 -10.99
CA CYS A 119 8.56 10.02 -12.24
C CYS A 119 9.64 11.09 -12.03
N LEU A 120 9.39 12.07 -11.17
CA LEU A 120 10.36 13.12 -10.83
C LEU A 120 11.60 12.52 -10.15
N VAL A 121 11.41 11.62 -9.18
CA VAL A 121 12.50 10.94 -8.48
C VAL A 121 13.30 10.07 -9.45
N LEU A 122 12.63 9.35 -10.36
CA LEU A 122 13.28 8.58 -11.41
C LEU A 122 14.11 9.47 -12.33
N ALA A 123 13.55 10.59 -12.80
CA ALA A 123 14.24 11.54 -13.67
C ALA A 123 15.48 12.13 -12.98
N ILE A 124 15.36 12.54 -11.72
CA ILE A 124 16.48 13.06 -10.92
C ILE A 124 17.58 12.00 -10.77
N TRP A 125 17.20 10.75 -10.49
CA TRP A 125 18.15 9.64 -10.39
C TRP A 125 18.87 9.38 -11.72
N LEU A 126 18.15 9.36 -12.85
CA LEU A 126 18.73 9.19 -14.18
C LEU A 126 19.69 10.33 -14.54
N VAL A 127 19.28 11.58 -14.34
CA VAL A 127 20.11 12.76 -14.64
C VAL A 127 21.37 12.77 -13.78
N LYS A 128 21.25 12.48 -12.48
CA LYS A 128 22.42 12.39 -11.59
C LYS A 128 23.36 11.24 -11.97
N SER A 129 22.82 10.10 -12.36
CA SER A 129 23.61 8.93 -12.76
C SER A 129 24.36 9.20 -14.07
N ALA A 130 23.70 9.86 -15.04
CA ALA A 130 24.31 10.33 -16.28
C ALA A 130 25.39 11.38 -16.03
N ALA A 131 25.10 12.41 -15.22
CA ALA A 131 26.04 13.48 -14.89
C ALA A 131 27.29 12.96 -14.17
N ARG A 132 27.14 11.96 -13.30
CA ARG A 132 28.25 11.30 -12.60
C ARG A 132 28.94 10.22 -13.44
N ARG A 133 28.40 9.90 -14.63
CA ARG A 133 28.82 8.77 -15.49
C ARG A 133 28.93 7.44 -14.73
N LYS A 134 28.09 7.26 -13.72
CA LYS A 134 28.05 6.08 -12.85
C LYS A 134 26.64 5.53 -12.84
N PHE A 135 26.32 4.77 -13.87
CA PHE A 135 25.10 3.96 -13.91
C PHE A 135 25.39 2.64 -13.21
N HIS A 136 24.99 2.56 -11.94
CA HIS A 136 24.93 1.30 -11.22
C HIS A 136 23.46 0.99 -10.98
N LEU A 137 22.95 0.01 -11.71
CA LEU A 137 21.64 -0.55 -11.45
C LEU A 137 21.83 -1.78 -10.56
N TYR A 138 21.20 -1.79 -9.39
CA TYR A 138 21.31 -2.92 -8.48
C TYR A 138 20.54 -4.14 -9.02
N GLN A 139 21.28 -5.18 -9.40
CA GLN A 139 20.74 -6.42 -9.98
C GLN A 139 20.69 -7.55 -8.94
N GLY A 140 19.94 -7.36 -7.86
CA GLY A 140 19.75 -8.40 -6.83
C GLY A 140 18.97 -9.62 -7.36
N LEU A 141 18.81 -10.65 -6.52
CA LEU A 141 18.00 -11.85 -6.81
C LEU A 141 16.57 -11.53 -7.27
N PHE A 142 16.01 -10.43 -6.77
CA PHE A 142 14.67 -9.95 -7.12
C PHE A 142 14.57 -9.26 -8.50
N PHE A 143 15.69 -8.85 -9.09
CA PHE A 143 15.71 -8.04 -10.32
C PHE A 143 15.19 -8.82 -11.54
N TRP A 144 15.67 -10.05 -11.76
CA TRP A 144 15.28 -10.85 -12.92
C TRP A 144 13.82 -11.32 -12.89
N PRO A 145 13.28 -11.82 -11.76
CA PRO A 145 11.84 -12.09 -11.63
C PRO A 145 10.99 -10.87 -11.94
N LEU A 146 11.38 -9.70 -11.42
CA LEU A 146 10.65 -8.45 -11.62
C LEU A 146 10.66 -8.00 -13.08
N LEU A 147 11.81 -8.07 -13.74
CA LEU A 147 11.95 -7.71 -15.15
C LEU A 147 11.14 -8.65 -16.04
N THR A 148 11.18 -9.95 -15.77
CA THR A 148 10.40 -10.96 -16.49
C THR A 148 8.90 -10.70 -16.34
N PHE A 149 8.44 -10.43 -15.12
CA PHE A 149 7.05 -10.09 -14.86
C PHE A 149 6.62 -8.81 -15.59
N THR A 150 7.45 -7.76 -15.52
CA THR A 150 7.22 -6.48 -16.20
C THR A 150 7.14 -6.66 -17.73
N PHE A 151 8.00 -7.52 -18.30
CA PHE A 151 8.00 -7.83 -19.72
C PHE A 151 6.68 -8.48 -20.16
N PHE A 152 6.18 -9.48 -19.42
CA PHE A 152 4.91 -10.12 -19.77
C PHE A 152 3.69 -9.22 -19.55
N LEU A 153 3.71 -8.34 -18.54
CA LEU A 153 2.68 -7.32 -18.37
C LEU A 153 2.64 -6.35 -19.56
N ALA A 154 3.81 -5.86 -19.99
CA ALA A 154 3.92 -4.99 -21.16
C ALA A 154 3.45 -5.73 -22.43
N GLY A 155 3.80 -7.02 -22.56
CA GLY A 155 3.32 -7.88 -23.64
C GLY A 155 1.80 -8.01 -23.67
N GLY A 156 1.16 -8.29 -22.53
CA GLY A 156 -0.29 -8.36 -22.40
C GLY A 156 -0.99 -7.03 -22.66
N LEU A 157 -0.34 -5.91 -22.35
CA LEU A 157 -0.85 -4.56 -22.65
C LEU A 157 -0.81 -4.29 -24.15
N ILE A 158 0.35 -4.51 -24.78
CA ILE A 158 0.52 -4.33 -26.23
C ILE A 158 -0.43 -5.24 -27.00
N TYR A 159 -0.57 -6.49 -26.58
CA TYR A 159 -1.49 -7.45 -27.18
C TYR A 159 -2.96 -7.04 -27.04
N GLY A 160 -3.39 -6.63 -25.84
CA GLY A 160 -4.76 -6.17 -25.60
C GLY A 160 -5.12 -4.93 -26.41
N LEU A 161 -4.22 -3.95 -26.48
CA LEU A 161 -4.39 -2.75 -27.32
C LEU A 161 -4.38 -3.10 -28.81
N GLY A 162 -3.49 -3.99 -29.24
CA GLY A 162 -3.37 -4.43 -30.63
C GLY A 162 -4.57 -5.22 -31.15
N THR A 163 -5.32 -5.87 -30.26
CA THR A 163 -6.55 -6.63 -30.59
C THR A 163 -7.84 -5.81 -30.44
N GLY A 164 -7.73 -4.49 -30.27
CA GLY A 164 -8.89 -3.57 -30.20
C GLY A 164 -9.40 -3.27 -28.80
N GLY A 165 -8.58 -3.52 -27.76
CA GLY A 165 -8.92 -3.20 -26.38
C GLY A 165 -9.06 -1.70 -26.14
N ASN A 166 -9.88 -1.32 -25.17
CA ASN A 166 -10.08 0.09 -24.83
C ASN A 166 -8.81 0.66 -24.14
N THR A 167 -8.19 1.67 -24.75
CA THR A 167 -6.93 2.25 -24.25
C THR A 167 -7.05 2.87 -22.86
N ASN A 168 -8.15 3.58 -22.60
CA ASN A 168 -8.35 4.23 -21.30
C ASN A 168 -8.46 3.18 -20.19
N ILE A 169 -9.20 2.10 -20.44
CA ILE A 169 -9.37 1.01 -19.49
C ILE A 169 -8.08 0.21 -19.33
N ALA A 170 -7.40 -0.12 -20.43
CA ALA A 170 -6.12 -0.83 -20.40
C ALA A 170 -5.07 -0.11 -19.55
N LEU A 171 -4.95 1.21 -19.74
CA LEU A 171 -4.04 2.04 -18.94
C LEU A 171 -4.48 2.12 -17.48
N TRP A 172 -5.78 2.13 -17.20
CA TRP A 172 -6.28 2.10 -15.83
C TRP A 172 -5.97 0.77 -15.11
N GLU A 173 -6.14 -0.35 -15.81
CA GLU A 173 -5.88 -1.69 -15.28
C GLU A 173 -4.40 -1.90 -14.95
N VAL A 174 -3.52 -1.55 -15.88
CA VAL A 174 -2.10 -1.94 -15.81
C VAL A 174 -1.25 -0.96 -14.99
N ARG A 175 -1.68 0.30 -14.90
CA ARG A 175 -0.89 1.39 -14.29
C ARG A 175 -0.49 1.12 -12.84
N PRO A 176 -1.40 0.72 -11.92
CA PRO A 176 -1.00 0.39 -10.55
C PRO A 176 0.01 -0.76 -10.46
N ILE A 177 -0.04 -1.70 -11.40
CA ILE A 177 0.86 -2.85 -11.44
C ILE A 177 2.29 -2.40 -11.82
N PHE A 178 2.42 -1.44 -12.73
CA PHE A 178 3.72 -0.86 -13.10
C PHE A 178 4.37 -0.04 -11.99
N TYR A 179 3.65 0.32 -10.94
CA TYR A 179 4.28 0.96 -9.78
C TYR A 179 5.20 0.00 -9.04
N ILE A 180 4.96 -1.32 -9.08
CA ILE A 180 5.80 -2.33 -8.43
C ILE A 180 7.23 -2.31 -8.99
N PRO A 181 7.47 -2.49 -10.32
CA PRO A 181 8.83 -2.44 -10.85
C PRO A 181 9.47 -1.06 -10.73
N LEU A 182 8.69 0.01 -10.86
CA LEU A 182 9.20 1.37 -10.67
C LEU A 182 9.71 1.56 -9.24
N MET A 183 8.90 1.22 -8.23
CA MET A 183 9.28 1.34 -6.82
C MET A 183 10.44 0.42 -6.47
N ALA A 184 10.49 -0.79 -7.00
CA ALA A 184 11.61 -1.70 -6.78
C ALA A 184 12.93 -1.14 -7.33
N VAL A 185 12.92 -0.55 -8.53
CA VAL A 185 14.10 0.15 -9.08
C VAL A 185 14.47 1.35 -8.20
N LEU A 186 13.51 2.20 -7.83
CA LEU A 186 13.82 3.38 -7.03
C LEU A 186 14.35 3.03 -5.63
N VAL A 187 13.72 2.08 -4.93
CA VAL A 187 14.13 1.65 -3.58
C VAL A 187 15.52 1.01 -3.63
N SER A 188 15.77 0.07 -4.56
CA SER A 188 17.06 -0.62 -4.65
C SER A 188 18.23 0.32 -5.01
N ASN A 189 17.97 1.42 -5.71
CA ASN A 189 19.00 2.35 -6.15
C ASN A 189 19.13 3.62 -5.27
N LEU A 190 18.15 3.91 -4.40
CA LEU A 190 18.17 5.11 -3.55
C LEU A 190 18.28 4.81 -2.04
N MET A 191 17.86 3.62 -1.59
CA MET A 191 17.94 3.21 -0.19
C MET A 191 19.03 2.15 -0.02
N HIS A 192 20.19 2.57 0.48
CA HIS A 192 21.34 1.67 0.69
C HIS A 192 21.59 1.36 2.17
N ARG A 193 21.02 2.14 3.08
CA ARG A 193 21.23 1.96 4.52
C ARG A 193 20.01 1.31 5.17
N PRO A 194 20.19 0.38 6.12
CA PRO A 194 19.08 -0.21 6.86
C PRO A 194 18.24 0.85 7.58
N ASP A 195 18.88 1.91 8.07
CA ASP A 195 18.21 3.04 8.73
C ASP A 195 17.21 3.75 7.81
N GLN A 196 17.51 3.84 6.51
CA GLN A 196 16.64 4.49 5.54
C GLN A 196 15.36 3.68 5.30
N ILE A 197 15.49 2.35 5.26
CA ILE A 197 14.36 1.42 5.11
C ILE A 197 13.53 1.45 6.39
N LEU A 198 14.17 1.37 7.55
CA LEU A 198 13.48 1.43 8.84
C LEU A 198 12.73 2.75 9.01
N PHE A 199 13.31 3.88 8.60
CA PHE A 199 12.63 5.16 8.60
C PHE A 199 11.41 5.18 7.68
N ALA A 200 11.49 4.60 6.47
CA ALA A 200 10.33 4.46 5.58
C ALA A 200 9.21 3.64 6.22
N VAL A 201 9.56 2.56 6.91
CA VAL A 201 8.57 1.74 7.63
C VAL A 201 7.91 2.55 8.76
N TYR A 202 8.69 3.27 9.58
CA TYR A 202 8.11 4.13 10.62
C TYR A 202 7.22 5.23 10.04
N LEU A 203 7.57 5.77 8.88
CA LEU A 203 6.77 6.76 8.19
C LEU A 203 5.43 6.18 7.71
N ALA A 204 5.45 4.95 7.17
CA ALA A 204 4.23 4.20 6.86
C ALA A 204 3.38 3.96 8.11
N MET A 205 3.99 3.56 9.24
CA MET A 205 3.27 3.37 10.50
C MET A 205 2.64 4.67 11.02
N ALA A 206 3.34 5.80 10.87
CA ALA A 206 2.82 7.11 11.25
C ALA A 206 1.62 7.52 10.37
N ALA A 207 1.68 7.25 9.06
CA ALA A 207 0.57 7.51 8.14
C ALA A 207 -0.68 6.70 8.52
N LEU A 208 -0.52 5.39 8.74
CA LEU A 208 -1.61 4.51 9.17
C LEU A 208 -2.15 4.86 10.56
N PHE A 209 -1.31 5.36 11.46
CA PHE A 209 -1.75 5.84 12.76
C PHE A 209 -2.65 7.08 12.63
N VAL A 210 -2.27 8.04 11.80
CA VAL A 210 -3.10 9.21 11.51
C VAL A 210 -4.43 8.77 10.91
N GLU A 211 -4.40 7.86 9.94
CA GLU A 211 -5.61 7.26 9.34
C GLU A 211 -6.50 6.58 10.39
N GLY A 212 -5.93 5.79 11.29
CA GLY A 212 -6.65 5.16 12.41
C GLY A 212 -7.24 6.16 13.41
N LEU A 213 -6.58 7.30 13.66
CA LEU A 213 -7.15 8.37 14.49
C LEU A 213 -8.36 9.00 13.81
N ILE A 214 -8.29 9.25 12.51
CA ILE A 214 -9.38 9.84 11.74
C ILE A 214 -10.57 8.89 11.64
N GLY A 215 -10.31 7.61 11.37
CA GLY A 215 -11.35 6.58 11.33
C GLY A 215 -12.04 6.43 12.69
N SER A 216 -11.26 6.40 13.77
CA SER A 216 -11.80 6.40 15.14
C SER A 216 -12.63 7.64 15.45
N TYR A 217 -12.13 8.82 15.07
CA TYR A 217 -12.86 10.08 15.25
C TYR A 217 -14.17 10.08 14.45
N HIS A 218 -14.14 9.62 13.19
CA HIS A 218 -15.32 9.52 12.36
C HIS A 218 -16.37 8.59 13.00
N TYR A 219 -15.95 7.43 13.49
CA TYR A 219 -16.83 6.49 14.17
C TYR A 219 -17.42 7.04 15.48
N ILE A 220 -16.58 7.57 16.36
CA ILE A 220 -17.00 8.01 17.70
C ILE A 220 -17.82 9.31 17.63
N VAL A 221 -17.36 10.28 16.84
CA VAL A 221 -17.92 11.64 16.85
C VAL A 221 -18.97 11.84 15.76
N LYS A 222 -18.69 11.44 14.50
CA LYS A 222 -19.64 11.66 13.39
C LYS A 222 -20.76 10.63 13.38
N LEU A 223 -20.43 9.36 13.61
CA LEU A 223 -21.41 8.27 13.60
C LEU A 223 -21.99 7.96 14.98
N GLN A 224 -21.51 8.60 16.04
CA GLN A 224 -22.00 8.42 17.42
C GLN A 224 -22.01 6.95 17.85
N MET A 225 -20.98 6.19 17.44
CA MET A 225 -20.82 4.76 17.67
C MET A 225 -21.90 3.86 17.03
N ASN A 226 -22.69 4.39 16.10
CA ASN A 226 -23.73 3.65 15.39
C ASN A 226 -23.30 3.32 13.95
N LEU A 227 -23.38 2.03 13.58
CA LEU A 227 -23.04 1.52 12.24
C LEU A 227 -24.28 1.08 11.45
N ALA A 228 -25.49 1.39 11.93
CA ALA A 228 -26.70 1.02 11.24
C ALA A 228 -26.75 1.64 9.83
N GLY A 229 -26.80 0.78 8.81
CA GLY A 229 -26.90 1.19 7.40
C GLY A 229 -25.57 1.59 6.73
N ILE A 230 -24.43 1.44 7.41
CA ILE A 230 -23.11 1.76 6.84
C ILE A 230 -22.34 0.46 6.59
N GLU A 231 -22.01 0.20 5.33
CA GLU A 231 -21.30 -1.02 4.94
C GLU A 231 -19.82 -1.00 5.36
N ALA A 232 -19.17 0.16 5.27
CA ALA A 232 -17.79 0.37 5.72
C ALA A 232 -17.47 1.85 5.86
N ILE A 233 -16.57 2.19 6.78
CA ILE A 233 -16.10 3.57 7.00
C ILE A 233 -14.87 3.91 6.14
N THR A 234 -14.05 2.91 5.81
CA THR A 234 -12.82 3.07 5.01
C THR A 234 -12.86 2.20 3.75
N GLU A 235 -12.01 2.53 2.79
CA GLU A 235 -11.80 1.76 1.58
C GLU A 235 -11.37 0.33 1.89
N HIS A 236 -11.57 -0.55 0.91
CA HIS A 236 -11.24 -1.97 1.02
C HIS A 236 -9.74 -2.21 1.28
N SER A 237 -8.87 -1.36 0.72
CA SER A 237 -7.41 -1.42 0.84
C SER A 237 -6.89 -0.98 2.21
N ALA A 238 -7.53 0.00 2.86
CA ALA A 238 -7.09 0.57 4.14
C ALA A 238 -6.94 -0.50 5.23
N ALA A 239 -7.92 -1.40 5.36
CA ALA A 239 -7.87 -2.47 6.35
C ALA A 239 -6.72 -3.47 6.09
N VAL A 240 -6.33 -3.69 4.82
CA VAL A 240 -5.17 -4.50 4.47
C VAL A 240 -3.87 -3.79 4.84
N HIS A 241 -3.77 -2.47 4.64
CA HIS A 241 -2.61 -1.71 5.09
C HIS A 241 -2.44 -1.73 6.61
N MET A 242 -3.54 -1.66 7.37
CA MET A 242 -3.53 -1.76 8.83
C MET A 242 -3.02 -3.13 9.32
N ASN A 243 -3.26 -4.22 8.58
CA ASN A 243 -2.67 -5.54 8.91
C ASN A 243 -1.13 -5.48 8.95
N THR A 244 -0.51 -4.75 8.02
CA THR A 244 0.95 -4.58 7.97
C THR A 244 1.47 -3.99 9.27
N LEU A 245 0.74 -3.05 9.88
CA LEU A 245 1.11 -2.49 11.18
C LEU A 245 1.05 -3.54 12.28
N PHE A 246 -0.03 -4.32 12.39
CA PHE A 246 -0.14 -5.35 13.43
C PHE A 246 0.99 -6.38 13.33
N ILE A 247 1.29 -6.84 12.11
CA ILE A 247 2.39 -7.77 11.84
C ILE A 247 3.74 -7.13 12.17
N PHE A 248 3.96 -5.86 11.82
CA PHE A 248 5.20 -5.16 12.11
C PHE A 248 5.42 -4.97 13.62
N VAL A 249 4.39 -4.56 14.37
CA VAL A 249 4.48 -4.42 15.83
C VAL A 249 4.80 -5.76 16.49
N LEU A 250 4.14 -6.84 16.07
CA LEU A 250 4.44 -8.19 16.56
C LEU A 250 5.88 -8.60 16.24
N ALA A 251 6.36 -8.33 15.03
CA ALA A 251 7.74 -8.61 14.64
C ALA A 251 8.75 -7.86 15.51
N CYS A 252 8.56 -6.55 15.74
CA CYS A 252 9.43 -5.76 16.62
C CYS A 252 9.50 -6.34 18.05
N TRP A 253 8.38 -6.84 18.57
CA TRP A 253 8.32 -7.45 19.90
C TRP A 253 9.00 -8.83 19.94
N LEU A 254 8.74 -9.65 18.93
CA LEU A 254 9.26 -11.02 18.82
C LEU A 254 10.78 -11.04 18.65
N TYR A 255 11.31 -10.15 17.82
CA TYR A 255 12.73 -10.01 17.53
C TYR A 255 13.46 -9.01 18.44
N ARG A 256 12.83 -8.62 19.56
CA ARG A 256 13.41 -7.83 20.66
C ARG A 256 14.08 -6.52 20.22
N THR A 257 13.40 -5.71 19.40
CA THR A 257 13.90 -4.37 19.06
C THR A 257 14.06 -3.52 20.33
N PRO A 258 15.27 -3.02 20.64
CA PRO A 258 15.49 -2.19 21.81
C PRO A 258 14.94 -0.77 21.62
N GLY A 259 14.57 -0.10 22.72
CA GLY A 259 14.28 1.33 22.73
C GLY A 259 12.81 1.71 22.88
N ILE A 260 12.56 3.02 22.95
CA ILE A 260 11.23 3.63 23.16
C ILE A 260 10.29 3.41 21.96
N GLN A 261 10.85 3.14 20.79
CA GLN A 261 10.12 2.92 19.54
C GLN A 261 9.14 1.73 19.64
N LYS A 262 9.50 0.66 20.35
CA LYS A 262 8.61 -0.50 20.56
C LYS A 262 7.35 -0.16 21.36
N TRP A 263 7.47 0.78 22.29
CA TRP A 263 6.37 1.24 23.14
C TRP A 263 5.53 2.28 22.41
N ALA A 264 6.18 3.17 21.65
CA ALA A 264 5.49 4.11 20.76
C ALA A 264 4.60 3.36 19.74
N LEU A 265 5.09 2.25 19.18
CA LEU A 265 4.31 1.40 18.29
C LEU A 265 3.12 0.71 18.97
N LEU A 266 3.17 0.39 20.26
CA LEU A 266 1.97 -0.13 20.95
C LEU A 266 0.90 0.94 21.12
N PHE A 267 1.29 2.20 21.28
CA PHE A 267 0.35 3.31 21.39
C PHE A 267 -0.42 3.56 20.08
N THR A 268 0.09 3.10 18.94
CA THR A 268 -0.63 3.22 17.67
C THR A 268 -1.74 2.19 17.52
N ILE A 269 -1.70 1.08 18.26
CA ILE A 269 -2.67 -0.02 18.12
C ILE A 269 -4.10 0.41 18.44
N PRO A 270 -4.43 1.05 19.57
CA PRO A 270 -5.82 1.29 19.94
C PRO A 270 -6.66 2.03 18.88
N PRO A 271 -6.26 3.20 18.33
CA PRO A 271 -7.07 3.88 17.32
C PRO A 271 -7.13 3.13 15.99
N ILE A 272 -6.06 2.42 15.63
CA ILE A 272 -6.06 1.59 14.42
C ILE A 272 -7.00 0.39 14.60
N LEU A 273 -6.99 -0.26 15.76
CA LEU A 273 -7.83 -1.41 16.06
C LEU A 273 -9.31 -1.05 16.04
N VAL A 274 -9.69 0.11 16.60
CA VAL A 274 -11.08 0.60 16.52
C VAL A 274 -11.49 0.78 15.06
N THR A 275 -10.70 1.51 14.27
CA THR A 275 -11.00 1.72 12.86
C THR A 275 -11.09 0.39 12.11
N TYR A 276 -10.12 -0.50 12.32
CA TYR A 276 -10.04 -1.82 11.69
C TYR A 276 -11.27 -2.69 11.96
N LEU A 277 -11.75 -2.73 13.21
CA LEU A 277 -12.95 -3.49 13.58
C LEU A 277 -14.21 -2.87 12.97
N VAL A 278 -14.28 -1.54 12.95
CA VAL A 278 -15.44 -0.79 12.50
C VAL A 278 -15.57 -0.77 10.98
N THR A 279 -14.48 -0.92 10.21
CA THR A 279 -14.59 -1.07 8.75
C THR A 279 -15.25 -2.40 8.34
N GLN A 280 -15.39 -3.38 9.26
CA GLN A 280 -16.10 -4.65 9.03
C GLN A 280 -15.62 -5.44 7.80
N ARG A 281 -14.35 -5.30 7.39
CA ARG A 281 -13.81 -5.96 6.18
C ARG A 281 -13.38 -7.40 6.45
N ARG A 282 -14.22 -8.36 6.04
CA ARG A 282 -13.94 -9.81 6.08
C ARG A 282 -12.56 -10.21 5.52
N ALA A 283 -12.21 -9.70 4.34
CA ALA A 283 -10.96 -10.04 3.66
C ALA A 283 -9.70 -9.59 4.46
N ALA A 284 -9.83 -8.51 5.23
CA ALA A 284 -8.73 -8.04 6.08
C ALA A 284 -8.49 -8.98 7.26
N PHE A 285 -9.54 -9.50 7.91
CA PHE A 285 -9.37 -10.48 8.99
C PHE A 285 -8.76 -11.79 8.50
N LEU A 286 -9.19 -12.28 7.33
CA LEU A 286 -8.64 -13.51 6.75
C LEU A 286 -7.17 -13.34 6.36
N SER A 287 -6.81 -12.22 5.72
CA SER A 287 -5.41 -11.95 5.35
C SER A 287 -4.52 -11.74 6.57
N LEU A 288 -5.03 -11.16 7.66
CA LEU A 288 -4.32 -11.09 8.94
C LEU A 288 -4.05 -12.50 9.50
N GLY A 289 -5.04 -13.39 9.47
CA GLY A 289 -4.88 -14.78 9.90
C GLY A 289 -3.80 -15.52 9.11
N VAL A 290 -3.78 -15.36 7.78
CA VAL A 290 -2.72 -15.92 6.92
C VAL A 290 -1.35 -15.32 7.25
N ALA A 291 -1.26 -14.00 7.45
CA ALA A 291 0.00 -13.34 7.81
C ALA A 291 0.54 -13.81 9.17
N LEU A 292 -0.33 -14.02 10.16
CA LEU A 292 0.04 -14.59 11.47
C LEU A 292 0.50 -16.06 11.35
N LEU A 293 -0.12 -16.85 10.48
CA LEU A 293 0.29 -18.22 10.20
C LEU A 293 1.68 -18.25 9.55
N LEU A 294 1.93 -17.40 8.56
CA LEU A 294 3.25 -17.27 7.93
C LEU A 294 4.31 -16.82 8.94
N MET A 295 4.00 -15.81 9.77
CA MET A 295 4.89 -15.39 10.86
C MET A 295 5.18 -16.54 11.84
N THR A 296 4.19 -17.38 12.13
CA THR A 296 4.35 -18.56 13.00
C THR A 296 5.29 -19.59 12.38
N ILE A 297 5.21 -19.83 11.07
CA ILE A 297 6.15 -20.71 10.34
C ILE A 297 7.56 -20.14 10.40
N ILE A 298 7.72 -18.84 10.14
CA ILE A 298 9.03 -18.16 10.22
C ILE A 298 9.58 -18.26 11.65
N LEU A 299 8.76 -18.01 12.66
CA LEU A 299 9.15 -18.11 14.07
C LEU A 299 9.57 -19.54 14.44
N TYR A 300 8.91 -20.57 13.91
CA TYR A 300 9.32 -21.96 14.12
C TYR A 300 10.70 -22.27 13.52
N ARG A 301 11.02 -21.67 12.37
CA ARG A 301 12.34 -21.86 11.72
C ARG A 301 13.44 -21.09 12.44
N GLU A 302 13.20 -19.82 12.78
CA GLU A 302 14.20 -18.91 13.35
C GLU A 302 14.38 -19.08 14.87
N ASN A 303 13.29 -19.29 15.63
CA ASN A 303 13.34 -19.34 17.08
C ASN A 303 12.30 -20.30 17.69
N ARG A 304 12.60 -21.60 17.62
CA ARG A 304 11.75 -22.68 18.17
C ARG A 304 11.40 -22.51 19.65
N ALA A 305 12.28 -21.94 20.45
CA ALA A 305 12.04 -21.77 21.88
C ALA A 305 10.91 -20.76 22.14
N VAL A 306 10.89 -19.65 21.39
CA VAL A 306 9.82 -18.65 21.48
C VAL A 306 8.53 -19.17 20.86
N PHE A 307 8.61 -19.93 19.75
CA PHE A 307 7.47 -20.62 19.15
C PHE A 307 6.71 -21.46 20.20
N TRP A 308 7.38 -22.38 20.87
CA TRP A 308 6.74 -23.29 21.82
C TRP A 308 6.21 -22.59 23.08
N ARG A 309 6.71 -21.38 23.38
CA ARG A 309 6.23 -20.58 24.50
C ARG A 309 4.95 -19.81 24.17
N ILE A 310 4.84 -19.28 22.94
CA ILE A 310 3.78 -18.32 22.58
C ILE A 310 2.69 -18.99 21.75
N VAL A 311 3.07 -19.74 20.71
CA VAL A 311 2.14 -20.21 19.67
C VAL A 311 1.10 -21.21 20.21
N PRO A 312 1.45 -22.20 21.04
CA PRO A 312 0.43 -23.10 21.60
C PRO A 312 -0.60 -22.37 22.47
N ILE A 313 -0.15 -21.40 23.28
CA ILE A 313 -1.03 -20.59 24.14
C ILE A 313 -1.93 -19.72 23.27
N ALA A 314 -1.37 -19.01 22.29
CA ALA A 314 -2.11 -18.19 21.35
C ALA A 314 -3.12 -19.01 20.53
N GLY A 315 -2.73 -20.21 20.11
CA GLY A 315 -3.60 -21.16 19.40
C GLY A 315 -4.76 -21.63 20.27
N LEU A 316 -4.51 -21.98 21.54
CA LEU A 316 -5.56 -22.32 22.49
C LEU A 316 -6.52 -21.15 22.71
N CYS A 317 -6.01 -19.94 22.96
CA CYS A 317 -6.82 -18.74 23.08
C CYS A 317 -7.64 -18.45 21.82
N GLY A 318 -7.07 -18.66 20.63
CA GLY A 318 -7.75 -18.50 19.34
C GLY A 318 -8.90 -19.49 19.19
N ILE A 319 -8.70 -20.77 19.54
CA ILE A 319 -9.76 -21.79 19.52
C ILE A 319 -10.87 -21.43 20.52
N THR A 320 -10.51 -21.03 21.75
CA THR A 320 -11.50 -20.60 22.75
C THR A 320 -12.29 -19.38 22.28
N TYR A 321 -11.62 -18.39 21.67
CA TYR A 321 -12.26 -17.22 21.09
C TYR A 321 -13.24 -17.61 19.97
N LEU A 322 -12.82 -18.47 19.03
CA LEU A 322 -13.71 -18.92 17.96
C LEU A 322 -14.93 -19.67 18.51
N ALA A 323 -14.76 -20.50 19.54
CA ALA A 323 -15.86 -21.22 20.18
C ALA A 323 -16.86 -20.27 20.87
N LEU A 324 -16.36 -19.25 21.61
CA LEU A 324 -17.21 -18.28 22.31
C LEU A 324 -17.94 -17.34 21.36
N PHE A 325 -17.30 -16.92 20.27
CA PHE A 325 -17.83 -15.90 19.36
C PHE A 325 -18.44 -16.48 18.07
N TRP A 326 -18.48 -17.82 17.90
CA TRP A 326 -18.96 -18.50 16.68
C TRP A 326 -20.33 -18.04 16.20
N ASN A 327 -21.24 -17.76 17.14
CA ASN A 327 -22.62 -17.35 16.87
C ASN A 327 -22.92 -15.93 17.36
N SER A 328 -21.89 -15.12 17.63
CA SER A 328 -22.07 -13.77 18.17
C SER A 328 -22.28 -12.72 17.05
N GLY A 329 -23.27 -11.85 17.23
CA GLY A 329 -23.58 -10.76 16.29
C GLY A 329 -22.79 -9.46 16.51
N GLY A 330 -22.11 -9.33 17.65
CA GLY A 330 -21.41 -8.12 18.05
C GLY A 330 -20.13 -7.83 17.25
N MET A 331 -19.58 -6.63 17.43
CA MET A 331 -18.34 -6.17 16.78
C MET A 331 -17.15 -7.10 17.08
N LEU A 332 -17.04 -7.59 18.32
CA LEU A 332 -16.01 -8.54 18.72
C LEU A 332 -16.17 -9.92 18.08
N GLY A 333 -17.32 -10.25 17.50
CA GLY A 333 -17.56 -11.49 16.77
C GLY A 333 -17.19 -11.44 15.29
N LEU A 334 -16.81 -10.27 14.76
CA LEU A 334 -16.49 -10.08 13.33
C LEU A 334 -15.35 -10.99 12.84
N PRO A 335 -14.20 -11.11 13.53
CA PRO A 335 -13.16 -12.05 13.13
C PRO A 335 -13.65 -13.51 13.11
N ALA A 336 -14.43 -13.93 14.11
CA ALA A 336 -14.99 -15.28 14.16
C ALA A 336 -15.96 -15.55 13.00
N ARG A 337 -16.81 -14.58 12.64
CA ARG A 337 -17.71 -14.67 11.48
C ARG A 337 -16.95 -14.71 10.15
N ALA A 338 -15.84 -13.97 10.04
CA ALA A 338 -14.99 -14.02 8.86
C ALA A 338 -14.41 -15.42 8.63
N VAL A 339 -14.05 -16.14 9.70
CA VAL A 339 -13.62 -17.54 9.64
C VAL A 339 -14.81 -18.47 9.37
N LYS A 340 -15.92 -18.34 10.11
CA LYS A 340 -17.12 -19.18 9.95
C LYS A 340 -17.66 -19.13 8.52
N SER A 341 -17.72 -17.97 7.90
CA SER A 341 -18.20 -17.81 6.51
C SER A 341 -17.31 -18.48 5.46
N VAL A 342 -16.05 -18.84 5.78
CA VAL A 342 -15.18 -19.66 4.91
C VAL A 342 -15.37 -21.15 5.21
N VAL A 343 -15.48 -21.52 6.49
CA VAL A 343 -15.51 -22.93 6.94
C VAL A 343 -16.92 -23.56 6.85
N ALA A 344 -17.96 -22.78 7.16
CA ALA A 344 -19.36 -23.18 7.21
C ALA A 344 -20.26 -22.03 6.69
N PRO A 345 -20.30 -21.79 5.36
CA PRO A 345 -21.10 -20.73 4.77
C PRO A 345 -22.60 -21.00 4.95
N GLU A 346 -23.34 -20.01 5.48
CA GLU A 346 -24.81 -20.09 5.61
C GLU A 346 -25.49 -19.56 4.35
N SER A 347 -26.41 -20.34 3.78
CA SER A 347 -27.00 -20.14 2.45
C SER A 347 -27.88 -18.88 2.29
N ASN A 348 -28.32 -18.25 3.38
CA ASN A 348 -29.31 -17.15 3.38
C ASN A 348 -28.79 -15.80 3.93
N SER A 349 -27.47 -15.61 3.97
CA SER A 349 -26.85 -14.37 4.44
C SER A 349 -26.51 -13.43 3.26
N ALA A 350 -26.35 -12.12 3.51
CA ALA A 350 -25.78 -11.20 2.51
C ALA A 350 -24.39 -11.68 2.01
N ASP A 351 -23.65 -12.39 2.87
CA ASP A 351 -22.41 -13.08 2.52
C ASP A 351 -22.60 -14.19 1.48
N ALA A 352 -23.75 -14.87 1.46
CA ALA A 352 -24.06 -15.91 0.48
C ALA A 352 -24.17 -15.34 -0.94
N LEU A 353 -24.82 -14.18 -1.10
CA LEU A 353 -24.94 -13.51 -2.41
C LEU A 353 -23.57 -13.05 -2.93
N SER A 354 -22.72 -12.49 -2.06
CA SER A 354 -21.34 -12.13 -2.40
C SER A 354 -20.50 -13.36 -2.78
N ASN A 355 -20.66 -14.47 -2.06
CA ASN A 355 -19.99 -15.73 -2.39
C ASN A 355 -20.46 -16.31 -3.73
N ILE A 356 -21.77 -16.29 -4.01
CA ILE A 356 -22.34 -16.75 -5.30
C ILE A 356 -21.78 -15.91 -6.45
N TYR A 357 -21.75 -14.59 -6.30
CA TYR A 357 -21.14 -13.71 -7.30
C TYR A 357 -19.70 -14.15 -7.62
N ARG A 358 -18.86 -14.40 -6.61
CA ARG A 358 -17.47 -14.86 -6.80
C ARG A 358 -17.37 -16.22 -7.48
N VAL A 359 -18.30 -17.13 -7.20
CA VAL A 359 -18.34 -18.45 -7.87
C VAL A 359 -18.65 -18.28 -9.36
N ILE A 360 -19.66 -17.47 -9.70
CA ILE A 360 -20.03 -17.18 -11.09
C ILE A 360 -18.88 -16.45 -11.82
N GLU A 361 -18.28 -15.45 -11.18
CA GLU A 361 -17.12 -14.74 -11.72
C GLU A 361 -15.95 -15.70 -11.96
N ASN A 362 -15.64 -16.60 -11.03
CA ASN A 362 -14.59 -17.59 -11.22
C ASN A 362 -14.90 -18.56 -12.38
N ILE A 363 -16.17 -18.92 -12.63
CA ILE A 363 -16.56 -19.71 -13.80
C ILE A 363 -16.25 -18.95 -15.09
N ASN A 364 -16.62 -17.66 -15.16
CA ASN A 364 -16.36 -16.81 -16.32
C ASN A 364 -14.86 -16.57 -16.55
N VAL A 365 -14.09 -16.33 -15.48
CA VAL A 365 -12.63 -16.21 -15.51
C VAL A 365 -12.00 -17.50 -16.00
N ASN A 366 -12.42 -18.64 -15.44
CA ASN A 366 -11.90 -19.94 -15.83
C ASN A 366 -12.19 -20.23 -17.31
N PHE A 367 -13.41 -19.99 -17.77
CA PHE A 367 -13.75 -20.11 -19.20
C PHE A 367 -12.87 -19.20 -20.06
N THR A 368 -12.65 -17.96 -19.64
CA THR A 368 -11.79 -17.02 -20.38
C THR A 368 -10.34 -17.48 -20.48
N ILE A 369 -9.79 -18.00 -19.38
CA ILE A 369 -8.45 -18.59 -19.37
C ILE A 369 -8.39 -19.81 -20.29
N HIS A 370 -9.42 -20.65 -20.35
CA HIS A 370 -9.44 -21.80 -21.25
C HIS A 370 -9.51 -21.40 -22.73
N MET A 371 -10.17 -20.29 -23.05
CA MET A 371 -10.24 -19.77 -24.42
C MET A 371 -8.94 -19.11 -24.88
N ALA A 372 -8.19 -18.48 -23.98
CA ALA A 372 -6.92 -17.80 -24.28
C ALA A 372 -5.83 -18.08 -23.23
N PRO A 373 -5.36 -19.33 -23.07
CA PRO A 373 -4.55 -19.73 -21.92
C PRO A 373 -3.13 -19.16 -21.96
N LEU A 374 -2.54 -19.06 -23.17
CA LEU A 374 -1.14 -18.69 -23.35
C LEU A 374 -0.94 -17.17 -23.36
N THR A 375 -1.77 -16.44 -24.10
CA THR A 375 -1.66 -14.98 -24.27
C THR A 375 -2.50 -14.19 -23.27
N GLY A 376 -3.54 -14.82 -22.71
CA GLY A 376 -4.65 -14.09 -22.11
C GLY A 376 -5.46 -13.34 -23.16
N VAL A 377 -6.50 -12.64 -22.70
CA VAL A 377 -7.29 -11.72 -23.55
C VAL A 377 -6.62 -10.36 -23.73
N GLY A 378 -5.64 -9.99 -22.90
CA GLY A 378 -4.98 -8.69 -22.94
C GLY A 378 -5.66 -7.61 -22.10
N PHE A 379 -4.91 -6.57 -21.72
CA PHE A 379 -5.45 -5.41 -20.99
C PHE A 379 -6.35 -4.55 -21.88
N GLY A 380 -7.41 -3.98 -21.29
CA GLY A 380 -8.45 -3.23 -22.00
C GLY A 380 -9.48 -4.06 -22.75
N GLN A 381 -9.36 -5.39 -22.72
CA GLN A 381 -10.35 -6.32 -23.25
C GLN A 381 -11.28 -6.81 -22.15
N LYS A 382 -12.55 -7.02 -22.48
CA LYS A 382 -13.53 -7.63 -21.59
C LYS A 382 -13.23 -9.13 -21.45
N PHE A 383 -13.50 -9.71 -20.29
CA PHE A 383 -13.50 -11.17 -20.17
C PHE A 383 -14.83 -11.76 -20.67
N TYR A 384 -14.85 -13.04 -20.99
CA TYR A 384 -16.04 -13.68 -21.52
C TYR A 384 -17.04 -13.99 -20.39
N ILE A 385 -18.26 -13.50 -20.53
CA ILE A 385 -19.37 -13.77 -19.61
C ILE A 385 -20.14 -14.98 -20.14
N LEU A 386 -19.85 -16.15 -19.58
CA LEU A 386 -20.58 -17.39 -19.89
C LEU A 386 -21.89 -17.47 -19.08
N MET A 387 -21.80 -17.14 -17.79
CA MET A 387 -22.93 -17.10 -16.87
C MET A 387 -23.16 -15.66 -16.43
N PRO A 388 -24.40 -15.13 -16.58
CA PRO A 388 -24.69 -13.76 -16.19
C PRO A 388 -24.50 -13.57 -14.70
N THR A 389 -23.72 -12.57 -14.32
CA THR A 389 -23.54 -12.15 -12.94
C THR A 389 -24.71 -11.28 -12.48
N PRO A 390 -25.03 -11.26 -11.17
CA PRO A 390 -25.91 -10.24 -10.60
C PRO A 390 -25.49 -8.83 -11.03
N ASP A 391 -26.46 -7.94 -11.21
CA ASP A 391 -26.21 -6.57 -11.67
C ASP A 391 -25.35 -5.80 -10.66
N ILE A 392 -24.14 -5.44 -11.09
CA ILE A 392 -23.20 -4.57 -10.37
C ILE A 392 -22.76 -3.40 -11.26
N SER A 393 -23.66 -2.95 -12.14
CA SER A 393 -23.42 -1.84 -13.07
C SER A 393 -23.00 -0.52 -12.42
N PHE A 394 -23.18 -0.37 -11.10
CA PHE A 394 -22.60 0.73 -10.32
C PHE A 394 -21.06 0.78 -10.42
N PHE A 395 -20.39 -0.36 -10.65
CA PHE A 395 -18.96 -0.43 -10.91
C PHE A 395 -18.70 -0.51 -12.41
N ILE A 396 -18.31 0.61 -13.03
CA ILE A 396 -18.16 0.75 -14.49
C ILE A 396 -17.21 -0.28 -15.14
N TRP A 397 -16.26 -0.85 -14.39
CA TRP A 397 -15.24 -1.77 -14.92
C TRP A 397 -15.50 -3.25 -14.59
N TRP A 398 -16.73 -3.59 -14.24
CA TRP A 398 -17.11 -4.94 -13.82
C TRP A 398 -16.83 -6.03 -14.88
N GLU A 399 -16.78 -5.68 -16.17
CA GLU A 399 -16.47 -6.62 -17.27
C GLU A 399 -14.96 -6.74 -17.57
N TYR A 400 -14.13 -6.00 -16.86
CA TYR A 400 -12.69 -5.88 -17.12
C TYR A 400 -11.85 -6.39 -15.95
N ILE A 401 -12.29 -6.07 -14.72
CA ILE A 401 -11.59 -6.38 -13.47
C ILE A 401 -12.41 -7.39 -12.67
N VAL A 402 -11.73 -8.40 -12.14
CA VAL A 402 -12.34 -9.49 -11.35
C VAL A 402 -11.79 -9.50 -9.93
N HIS A 403 -12.51 -10.11 -9.00
CA HIS A 403 -12.11 -10.15 -7.58
C HIS A 403 -10.88 -11.02 -7.35
N ASN A 404 -10.68 -12.07 -8.14
CA ASN A 404 -9.50 -12.92 -8.04
C ASN A 404 -8.32 -12.29 -8.78
N SER A 405 -7.57 -11.42 -8.09
CA SER A 405 -6.45 -10.67 -8.68
C SER A 405 -5.35 -11.57 -9.25
N ILE A 406 -5.15 -12.78 -8.72
CA ILE A 406 -4.11 -13.69 -9.22
C ILE A 406 -4.56 -14.31 -10.57
N LEU A 407 -5.77 -14.85 -10.64
CA LEU A 407 -6.31 -15.40 -11.89
C LEU A 407 -6.55 -14.30 -12.92
N TRP A 408 -6.83 -13.07 -12.48
CA TRP A 408 -6.94 -11.92 -13.37
C TRP A 408 -5.64 -11.64 -14.15
N ILE A 409 -4.47 -11.75 -13.49
CA ILE A 409 -3.19 -11.59 -14.18
C ILE A 409 -3.00 -12.69 -15.24
N TRP A 410 -3.38 -13.94 -14.94
CA TRP A 410 -3.38 -14.99 -15.97
C TRP A 410 -4.33 -14.64 -17.12
N MET A 411 -5.56 -14.27 -16.81
CA MET A 411 -6.57 -13.92 -17.80
C MET A 411 -6.11 -12.77 -18.71
N LYS A 412 -5.37 -11.79 -18.19
CA LYS A 412 -4.92 -10.60 -18.94
C LYS A 412 -3.57 -10.76 -19.63
N ALA A 413 -2.57 -11.36 -18.96
CA ALA A 413 -1.20 -11.46 -19.45
C ALA A 413 -0.77 -12.88 -19.84
N GLY A 414 -1.69 -13.85 -19.74
CA GLY A 414 -1.46 -15.24 -20.13
C GLY A 414 -0.65 -16.05 -19.12
N LEU A 415 -0.40 -17.32 -19.47
CA LEU A 415 0.27 -18.29 -18.61
C LEU A 415 1.66 -17.79 -18.14
N LEU A 416 2.43 -17.17 -19.03
CA LEU A 416 3.76 -16.69 -18.69
C LEU A 416 3.73 -15.45 -17.78
N GLY A 417 2.73 -14.57 -17.95
CA GLY A 417 2.47 -13.48 -17.00
C GLY A 417 2.11 -14.00 -15.61
N PHE A 418 1.30 -15.05 -15.54
CA PHE A 418 0.95 -15.71 -14.28
C PHE A 418 2.14 -16.41 -13.62
N LEU A 419 2.91 -17.21 -14.36
CA LEU A 419 4.08 -17.90 -13.82
C LEU A 419 5.15 -16.91 -13.35
N SER A 420 5.38 -15.83 -14.10
CA SER A 420 6.33 -14.80 -13.69
C SER A 420 5.89 -14.04 -12.42
N LEU A 421 4.59 -13.83 -12.22
CA LEU A 421 4.06 -13.35 -10.93
C LEU A 421 4.36 -14.31 -9.79
N LEU A 422 4.13 -15.62 -9.98
CA LEU A 422 4.40 -16.62 -8.94
C LEU A 422 5.89 -16.68 -8.58
N VAL A 423 6.77 -16.61 -9.59
CA VAL A 423 8.21 -16.54 -9.37
C VAL A 423 8.55 -15.25 -8.62
N LEU A 424 8.00 -14.10 -9.02
CA LEU A 424 8.22 -12.83 -8.34
C LEU A 424 7.84 -12.89 -6.85
N ILE A 425 6.67 -13.46 -6.53
CA ILE A 425 6.20 -13.65 -5.15
C ILE A 425 7.07 -14.65 -4.37
N SER A 426 7.64 -15.65 -5.04
CA SER A 426 8.48 -16.65 -4.37
C SER A 426 9.85 -16.13 -3.95
N PHE A 427 10.35 -15.09 -4.65
CA PHE A 427 11.65 -14.45 -4.36
C PHE A 427 11.55 -13.22 -3.45
N GLY A 428 10.36 -12.65 -3.28
CA GLY A 428 10.08 -11.55 -2.34
C GLY A 428 9.69 -12.09 -0.98
#